data_AF-K6GW52-F1
#
_entry.id   AF-K6GW52-F1
#
_cell.length_a   1.000
_cell.length_b   1.000
_cell.length_c   1.000
_cell.angle_alpha   90.00
_cell.angle_beta   90.00
_cell.angle_gamma   90.00
#
_symmetry.space_group_name_H-M   'P 1'
#
loop_
_entity.id
_entity.type
_entity.pdbx_description
1 polymer ?
#
loop_
_entity_poly.entity_id
_entity_poly.type
_entity_poly.pdbx_seq_one_letter_code
_entity_poly.pdbx_strand_id
1 'polypeptide(L)'
;MNLTVSRRLGDAFFRFVHGSRLVYNTCWEDPRLDRRLLALGADSRVVVITSAGDNALDYLLDDPAEVACVDLNFRQNALLELKRALFCRASFKELFTFFGEGGGPSCAATYARLRRHLPAYAAAYWDKNIAYFKGGRLSRSFYHHGASGAAAFLFTRLLGLLKPGLRRELPRLLAAGDLAEQRRAFDAVEPVFWDRLSRWLVARPALMALLGVPRPQIALIRDSHPGGLEGFVREKVRRVFTETAMAENYFWRVYLTGRYALECCPEYLKEQHFETIRERLGRLTTHTDSLSGFLARHPGPYSHFVLLDHQDWLANHDPAALAEEWERIFASAAPGAKVLMRSAGLDVSFVPEAARRRLTFFPEVTEALHAVDRVGTYGSQHLAVVA
;
A
#
# COMPACT_ATOMS: atom_id res chain seq x y z
N MET A 1 15.24 -3.48 29.84
CA MET A 1 15.46 -4.52 28.81
C MET A 1 16.18 -3.86 27.64
N ASN A 2 17.43 -4.25 27.37
CA ASN A 2 18.40 -3.48 26.56
C ASN A 2 17.89 -3.12 25.16
N LEU A 3 17.94 -1.82 24.81
CA LEU A 3 17.60 -1.23 23.51
C LEU A 3 18.26 -1.98 22.33
N THR A 4 19.47 -2.51 22.53
CA THR A 4 20.25 -3.28 21.55
C THR A 4 19.61 -4.62 21.18
N VAL A 5 18.94 -5.30 22.12
CA VAL A 5 18.27 -6.59 21.87
C VAL A 5 16.95 -6.36 21.13
N SER A 6 16.21 -5.30 21.50
CA SER A 6 14.97 -4.90 20.82
C SER A 6 15.20 -4.41 19.38
N ARG A 7 16.38 -3.83 19.10
CA ARG A 7 16.83 -3.42 17.76
C ARG A 7 17.15 -4.62 16.88
N ARG A 8 17.96 -5.56 17.36
CA ARG A 8 18.31 -6.82 16.65
C ARG A 8 17.08 -7.68 16.30
N LEU A 9 16.09 -7.75 17.21
CA LEU A 9 14.83 -8.46 16.96
C LEU A 9 13.95 -7.75 15.94
N GLY A 10 13.95 -6.41 15.90
CA GLY A 10 13.26 -5.61 14.88
C GLY A 10 13.85 -5.82 13.49
N ASP A 11 15.18 -5.79 13.38
CA ASP A 11 15.90 -5.98 12.11
C ASP A 11 15.77 -7.41 11.58
N ALA A 12 15.79 -8.41 12.48
CA ALA A 12 15.53 -9.80 12.11
C ALA A 12 14.09 -10.02 11.65
N PHE A 13 13.10 -9.39 12.30
CA PHE A 13 11.70 -9.44 11.88
C PHE A 13 11.48 -8.72 10.54
N PHE A 14 12.08 -7.54 10.34
CA PHE A 14 12.03 -6.80 9.09
C PHE A 14 12.63 -7.61 7.93
N ARG A 15 13.85 -8.16 8.12
CA ARG A 15 14.49 -9.06 7.14
C ARG A 15 13.71 -10.35 6.92
N PHE A 16 13.08 -10.90 7.94
CA PHE A 16 12.26 -12.11 7.82
C PHE A 16 10.95 -11.87 7.05
N VAL A 17 10.27 -10.76 7.33
CA VAL A 17 9.01 -10.36 6.68
C VAL A 17 9.25 -9.97 5.21
N HIS A 18 10.30 -9.19 4.93
CA HIS A 18 10.63 -8.76 3.57
C HIS A 18 11.39 -9.84 2.77
N GLY A 19 12.12 -10.73 3.45
CA GLY A 19 12.95 -11.76 2.80
C GLY A 19 12.21 -13.05 2.44
N SER A 20 11.10 -13.39 3.13
CA SER A 20 10.45 -14.70 2.96
C SER A 20 9.00 -14.68 2.46
N ARG A 21 8.32 -13.52 2.49
CA ARG A 21 6.87 -13.44 2.21
C ARG A 21 6.53 -12.32 1.22
N LEU A 22 5.39 -12.47 0.55
CA LEU A 22 4.68 -11.34 -0.03
C LEU A 22 4.25 -10.43 1.12
N VAL A 23 4.69 -9.18 1.09
CA VAL A 23 4.40 -8.24 2.19
C VAL A 23 3.01 -7.64 1.98
N TYR A 24 2.81 -7.01 0.84
CA TYR A 24 1.56 -6.34 0.45
C TYR A 24 0.87 -7.10 -0.68
N ASN A 25 -0.42 -7.33 -0.53
CA ASN A 25 -1.27 -7.93 -1.57
C ASN A 25 -2.09 -6.86 -2.33
N THR A 26 -2.17 -5.65 -1.79
CA THR A 26 -2.71 -4.43 -2.40
C THR A 26 -1.93 -3.21 -1.89
N CYS A 27 -1.89 -2.13 -2.66
CA CYS A 27 -1.34 -0.84 -2.24
C CYS A 27 -2.24 -0.18 -1.19
N TRP A 28 -1.62 0.54 -0.25
CA TRP A 28 -2.28 1.27 0.85
C TRP A 28 -2.04 2.78 0.71
N GLU A 29 -1.95 3.23 -0.53
CA GLU A 29 -1.73 4.61 -0.94
C GLU A 29 -2.85 4.98 -1.92
N ASP A 30 -3.59 6.07 -1.69
CA ASP A 30 -4.71 6.42 -2.56
C ASP A 30 -4.25 7.00 -3.92
N PRO A 31 -4.35 6.23 -5.04
CA PRO A 31 -3.89 6.71 -6.34
C PRO A 31 -4.71 7.89 -6.85
N ARG A 32 -5.93 8.13 -6.33
CA ARG A 32 -6.72 9.32 -6.67
C ARG A 32 -6.01 10.60 -6.22
N LEU A 33 -5.36 10.57 -5.06
CA LEU A 33 -4.62 11.71 -4.54
C LEU A 33 -3.28 11.85 -5.26
N ASP A 34 -2.62 10.73 -5.51
CA ASP A 34 -1.34 10.67 -6.22
C ASP A 34 -1.44 11.31 -7.60
N ARG A 35 -2.44 10.89 -8.39
CA ARG A 35 -2.63 11.38 -9.76
C ARG A 35 -2.89 12.89 -9.79
N ARG A 36 -3.58 13.43 -8.77
CA ARG A 36 -3.78 14.89 -8.61
C ARG A 36 -2.49 15.62 -8.28
N LEU A 37 -1.63 15.07 -7.43
CA LEU A 37 -0.36 15.67 -7.02
C LEU A 37 0.71 15.58 -8.10
N LEU A 38 0.85 14.39 -8.69
CA LEU A 38 1.84 14.09 -9.70
C LEU A 38 1.50 14.79 -11.02
N ALA A 39 0.22 14.87 -11.39
CA ALA A 39 -0.23 15.40 -12.68
C ALA A 39 0.57 14.79 -13.84
N LEU A 40 0.53 13.46 -13.92
CA LEU A 40 1.22 12.67 -14.94
C LEU A 40 0.67 12.98 -16.34
N GLY A 41 1.48 12.73 -17.36
CA GLY A 41 1.16 12.92 -18.77
C GLY A 41 2.18 12.24 -19.68
N ALA A 42 2.05 12.44 -21.00
CA ALA A 42 2.82 11.75 -22.04
C ALA A 42 4.35 11.75 -21.86
N ASP A 43 4.92 12.82 -21.29
CA ASP A 43 6.37 12.95 -21.06
C ASP A 43 6.82 12.44 -19.67
N SER A 44 5.89 11.87 -18.89
CA SER A 44 6.17 11.43 -17.53
C SER A 44 6.99 10.15 -17.50
N ARG A 45 8.16 10.22 -16.87
CA ARG A 45 9.06 9.10 -16.61
C ARG A 45 9.07 8.86 -15.10
N VAL A 46 8.36 7.83 -14.67
CA VAL A 46 8.01 7.60 -13.27
C VAL A 46 8.87 6.49 -12.68
N VAL A 47 9.51 6.74 -11.54
CA VAL A 47 10.07 5.70 -10.68
C VAL A 47 9.16 5.54 -9.46
N VAL A 48 8.68 4.33 -9.21
CA VAL A 48 7.73 4.04 -8.13
C VAL A 48 8.15 2.79 -7.37
N ILE A 49 8.01 2.81 -6.04
CA ILE A 49 8.14 1.59 -5.23
C ILE A 49 7.00 0.63 -5.59
N THR A 50 7.33 -0.57 -6.06
CA THR A 50 6.35 -1.49 -6.66
C THR A 50 5.20 -1.80 -5.72
N SER A 51 5.49 -2.16 -4.46
CA SER A 51 4.48 -2.60 -3.50
C SER A 51 3.61 -3.73 -4.12
N ALA A 52 2.28 -3.61 -4.18
CA ALA A 52 1.46 -4.61 -4.86
C ALA A 52 1.32 -4.38 -6.39
N GLY A 53 1.84 -3.27 -6.91
CA GLY A 53 1.73 -2.86 -8.30
C GLY A 53 0.40 -2.22 -8.70
N ASP A 54 -0.51 -1.97 -7.75
CA ASP A 54 -1.85 -1.39 -8.03
C ASP A 54 -1.72 0.04 -8.54
N ASN A 55 -1.03 0.91 -7.77
CA ASN A 55 -0.87 2.31 -8.12
C ASN A 55 -0.08 2.49 -9.42
N ALA A 56 0.92 1.64 -9.67
CA ALA A 56 1.67 1.65 -10.92
C ALA A 56 0.79 1.35 -12.15
N LEU A 57 -0.20 0.46 -12.02
CA LEU A 57 -1.19 0.20 -13.07
C LEU A 57 -2.18 1.37 -13.20
N ASP A 58 -2.63 1.96 -12.10
CA ASP A 58 -3.49 3.14 -12.12
C ASP A 58 -2.81 4.34 -12.81
N TYR A 59 -1.49 4.52 -12.61
CA TYR A 59 -0.73 5.59 -13.27
C TYR A 59 -0.70 5.45 -14.80
N LEU A 60 -0.85 4.25 -15.36
CA LEU A 60 -0.93 4.08 -16.81
C LEU A 60 -2.18 4.75 -17.42
N LEU A 61 -3.19 5.06 -16.61
CA LEU A 61 -4.38 5.79 -17.06
C LEU A 61 -4.07 7.23 -17.44
N ASP A 62 -3.01 7.82 -16.90
CA ASP A 62 -2.54 9.17 -17.21
C ASP A 62 -1.52 9.21 -18.36
N ASP A 63 -1.39 8.11 -19.11
CA ASP A 63 -0.57 8.01 -20.32
C ASP A 63 0.94 8.33 -20.16
N PRO A 64 1.63 7.94 -19.06
CA PRO A 64 3.06 8.22 -18.87
C PRO A 64 3.92 7.59 -19.97
N ALA A 65 5.09 8.19 -20.27
CA ALA A 65 6.09 7.60 -21.15
C ALA A 65 6.62 6.25 -20.62
N GLU A 66 6.91 6.20 -19.32
CA GLU A 66 7.39 5.00 -18.64
C GLU A 66 7.03 4.99 -17.15
N VAL A 67 6.87 3.78 -16.61
CA VAL A 67 6.72 3.51 -15.17
C VAL A 67 7.69 2.41 -14.78
N ALA A 68 8.78 2.78 -14.12
CA ALA A 68 9.75 1.86 -13.54
C ALA A 68 9.34 1.50 -12.11
N CYS A 69 8.89 0.25 -11.93
CA CYS A 69 8.52 -0.29 -10.63
C CYS A 69 9.74 -0.94 -9.98
N VAL A 70 10.18 -0.42 -8.83
CA VAL A 70 11.39 -0.86 -8.13
C VAL A 70 11.00 -1.45 -6.78
N ASP A 71 11.53 -2.63 -6.43
CA ASP A 71 11.28 -3.23 -5.11
C ASP A 71 12.43 -4.15 -4.69
N LEU A 72 12.80 -4.11 -3.42
CA LEU A 72 13.80 -5.02 -2.86
C LEU A 72 13.28 -6.47 -2.79
N ASN A 73 11.97 -6.65 -2.63
CA ASN A 73 11.33 -7.95 -2.53
C ASN A 73 10.78 -8.36 -3.90
N PHE A 74 11.50 -9.26 -4.58
CA PHE A 74 11.09 -9.78 -5.89
C PHE A 74 9.66 -10.35 -5.94
N ARG A 75 9.07 -10.73 -4.79
CA ARG A 75 7.69 -11.26 -4.71
C ARG A 75 6.65 -10.20 -5.05
N GLN A 76 6.93 -8.93 -4.75
CA GLN A 76 6.13 -7.79 -5.14
C GLN A 76 6.13 -7.61 -6.66
N ASN A 77 7.33 -7.66 -7.25
CA ASN A 77 7.48 -7.69 -8.70
C ASN A 77 6.81 -8.91 -9.33
N ALA A 78 6.91 -10.10 -8.72
CA ALA A 78 6.21 -11.29 -9.20
C ALA A 78 4.69 -11.12 -9.18
N LEU A 79 4.12 -10.41 -8.20
CA LEU A 79 2.70 -10.07 -8.16
C LEU A 79 2.30 -9.13 -9.29
N LEU A 80 3.09 -8.09 -9.54
CA LEU A 80 2.86 -7.21 -10.67
C LEU A 80 2.98 -7.98 -12.01
N GLU A 81 3.97 -8.86 -12.17
CA GLU A 81 4.10 -9.70 -13.37
C GLU A 81 2.88 -10.61 -13.62
N LEU A 82 2.27 -11.17 -12.56
CA LEU A 82 1.02 -11.92 -12.70
C LEU A 82 -0.13 -11.03 -13.20
N LYS A 83 -0.26 -9.81 -12.67
CA LYS A 83 -1.24 -8.82 -13.16
C LYS A 83 -0.98 -8.48 -14.62
N ARG A 84 0.27 -8.20 -14.99
CA ARG A 84 0.67 -7.92 -16.38
C ARG A 84 0.30 -9.07 -17.32
N ALA A 85 0.59 -10.31 -16.93
CA ALA A 85 0.23 -11.48 -17.73
C ALA A 85 -1.29 -11.63 -17.93
N LEU A 86 -2.09 -11.33 -16.90
CA LEU A 86 -3.55 -11.32 -16.99
C LEU A 86 -4.07 -10.27 -17.98
N PHE A 87 -3.58 -9.02 -17.90
CA PHE A 87 -3.94 -7.98 -18.89
C PHE A 87 -3.58 -8.40 -20.31
N CYS A 88 -2.39 -8.97 -20.53
CA CYS A 88 -1.93 -9.33 -21.87
C CYS A 88 -2.63 -10.57 -22.46
N ARG A 89 -3.04 -11.55 -21.64
CA ARG A 89 -3.35 -12.91 -22.10
C ARG A 89 -4.66 -13.49 -21.54
N ALA A 90 -5.42 -12.71 -20.78
CA ALA A 90 -6.68 -13.13 -20.19
C ALA A 90 -7.80 -12.10 -20.46
N SER A 91 -9.03 -12.47 -20.14
CA SER A 91 -10.17 -11.56 -20.16
C SER A 91 -10.24 -10.70 -18.90
N PHE A 92 -10.97 -9.58 -18.95
CA PHE A 92 -11.29 -8.79 -17.75
C PHE A 92 -11.93 -9.65 -16.65
N LYS A 93 -12.87 -10.54 -17.01
CA LYS A 93 -13.50 -11.45 -16.06
C LYS A 93 -12.48 -12.32 -15.32
N GLU A 94 -11.47 -12.84 -16.02
CA GLU A 94 -10.41 -13.63 -15.38
C GLU A 94 -9.53 -12.77 -14.48
N LEU A 95 -9.15 -11.56 -14.90
CA LEU A 95 -8.44 -10.60 -14.05
C LEU A 95 -9.25 -10.32 -12.76
N PHE A 96 -10.54 -10.07 -12.91
CA PHE A 96 -11.44 -9.77 -11.79
C PHE A 96 -11.66 -10.98 -10.89
N THR A 97 -11.69 -12.22 -11.39
CA THR A 97 -11.72 -13.41 -10.51
C THR A 97 -10.45 -13.52 -9.66
N PHE A 98 -9.27 -13.18 -10.18
CA PHE A 98 -8.04 -13.18 -9.38
C PHE A 98 -8.05 -12.09 -8.32
N PHE A 99 -8.28 -10.84 -8.71
CA PHE A 99 -8.03 -9.67 -7.86
C PHE A 99 -9.30 -8.92 -7.44
N GLY A 100 -10.39 -8.99 -8.19
CA GLY A 100 -11.70 -8.52 -7.72
C GLY A 100 -12.27 -9.43 -6.64
N GLU A 101 -12.40 -10.72 -6.93
CA GLU A 101 -13.01 -11.73 -6.06
C GLU A 101 -12.03 -12.33 -5.04
N GLY A 102 -10.73 -12.12 -5.25
CA GLY A 102 -9.67 -12.68 -4.42
C GLY A 102 -9.39 -14.17 -4.65
N GLY A 103 -9.82 -14.73 -5.78
CA GLY A 103 -9.59 -16.13 -6.16
C GLY A 103 -10.85 -16.89 -6.53
N GLY A 104 -10.66 -17.99 -7.26
CA GLY A 104 -11.76 -18.78 -7.82
C GLY A 104 -11.33 -20.16 -8.30
N PRO A 105 -12.28 -21.06 -8.61
CA PRO A 105 -11.97 -22.41 -9.08
C PRO A 105 -11.24 -22.43 -10.43
N SER A 106 -11.42 -21.39 -11.27
CA SER A 106 -10.76 -21.25 -12.57
C SER A 106 -9.31 -20.76 -12.49
N CYS A 107 -8.88 -20.15 -11.38
CA CYS A 107 -7.58 -19.48 -11.29
C CYS A 107 -6.40 -20.41 -11.60
N ALA A 108 -6.44 -21.67 -11.17
CA ALA A 108 -5.37 -22.62 -11.45
C ALA A 108 -5.23 -22.92 -12.96
N ALA A 109 -6.36 -23.07 -13.66
CA ALA A 109 -6.37 -23.33 -15.11
C ALA A 109 -5.93 -22.09 -15.91
N THR A 110 -6.40 -20.90 -15.51
CA THR A 110 -5.96 -19.64 -16.09
C THR A 110 -4.45 -19.46 -15.88
N TYR A 111 -3.93 -19.67 -14.67
CA TYR A 111 -2.50 -19.59 -14.40
C TYR A 111 -1.68 -20.56 -15.23
N ALA A 112 -2.11 -21.82 -15.40
CA ALA A 112 -1.40 -22.79 -16.24
C ALA A 112 -1.19 -22.28 -17.68
N ARG A 113 -2.16 -21.54 -18.24
CA ARG A 113 -2.03 -20.88 -19.56
C ARG A 113 -1.09 -19.68 -19.53
N LEU A 114 -1.12 -18.90 -18.45
CA LEU A 114 -0.30 -17.70 -18.27
C LEU A 114 1.16 -18.00 -17.95
N ARG A 115 1.44 -19.13 -17.30
CA ARG A 115 2.75 -19.48 -16.73
C ARG A 115 3.92 -19.25 -17.70
N ARG A 116 3.77 -19.64 -18.96
CA ARG A 116 4.81 -19.50 -20.01
C ARG A 116 5.09 -18.07 -20.44
N HIS A 117 4.24 -17.12 -20.04
CA HIS A 117 4.36 -15.70 -20.35
C HIS A 117 4.93 -14.89 -19.19
N LEU A 118 5.20 -15.53 -18.05
CA LEU A 118 5.84 -14.90 -16.90
C LEU A 118 7.37 -15.02 -17.01
N PRO A 119 8.12 -14.02 -16.52
CA PRO A 119 9.55 -14.19 -16.25
C PRO A 119 9.79 -15.42 -15.34
N ALA A 120 10.93 -16.10 -15.52
CA ALA A 120 11.22 -17.35 -14.83
C ALA A 120 11.12 -17.23 -13.30
N TYR A 121 11.57 -16.11 -12.72
CA TYR A 121 11.50 -15.85 -11.28
C TYR A 121 10.04 -15.75 -10.78
N ALA A 122 9.17 -15.09 -11.55
CA ALA A 122 7.76 -14.91 -11.22
C ALA A 122 6.98 -16.22 -11.37
N ALA A 123 7.24 -16.98 -12.44
CA ALA A 123 6.67 -18.32 -12.62
C ALA A 123 7.07 -19.26 -11.46
N ALA A 124 8.35 -19.29 -11.08
CA ALA A 124 8.83 -20.12 -9.98
C ALA A 124 8.19 -19.75 -8.62
N TYR A 125 7.89 -18.47 -8.42
CA TYR A 125 7.15 -18.01 -7.23
C TYR A 125 5.69 -18.46 -7.28
N TRP A 126 4.98 -18.23 -8.39
CA TRP A 126 3.56 -18.55 -8.49
C TRP A 126 3.27 -20.04 -8.60
N ASP A 127 4.17 -20.84 -9.16
CA ASP A 127 4.06 -22.31 -9.15
C ASP A 127 3.91 -22.85 -7.72
N LYS A 128 4.57 -22.22 -6.74
CA LYS A 128 4.52 -22.59 -5.32
C LYS A 128 3.32 -21.98 -4.58
N ASN A 129 2.79 -20.86 -5.08
CA ASN A 129 1.85 -20.02 -4.33
C ASN A 129 0.49 -19.80 -5.02
N ILE A 130 0.24 -20.39 -6.19
CA ILE A 130 -1.03 -20.21 -6.93
C ILE A 130 -2.25 -20.63 -6.11
N ALA A 131 -2.07 -21.52 -5.13
CA ALA A 131 -3.09 -21.90 -4.15
C ALA A 131 -3.62 -20.71 -3.33
N TYR A 132 -2.96 -19.55 -3.33
CA TYR A 132 -3.45 -18.32 -2.71
C TYR A 132 -4.76 -17.84 -3.38
N PHE A 133 -4.98 -18.18 -4.65
CA PHE A 133 -6.20 -17.86 -5.41
C PHE A 133 -7.17 -19.04 -5.48
N LYS A 134 -6.99 -20.09 -4.69
CA LYS A 134 -7.88 -21.25 -4.70
C LYS A 134 -9.30 -20.82 -4.31
N GLY A 135 -10.29 -21.16 -5.11
CA GLY A 135 -11.71 -21.00 -4.74
C GLY A 135 -12.24 -22.13 -3.85
N GLY A 136 -13.35 -21.88 -3.15
CA GLY A 136 -14.10 -22.88 -2.37
C GLY A 136 -14.46 -22.44 -0.95
N ARG A 137 -15.41 -23.14 -0.32
CA ARG A 137 -15.96 -22.78 1.00
C ARG A 137 -14.92 -22.73 2.13
N LEU A 138 -13.84 -23.50 2.00
CA LEU A 138 -12.74 -23.56 2.96
C LEU A 138 -11.50 -22.77 2.53
N SER A 139 -11.50 -22.23 1.30
CA SER A 139 -10.35 -21.48 0.83
C SER A 139 -10.34 -20.07 1.40
N ARG A 140 -9.15 -19.51 1.53
CA ARG A 140 -8.95 -18.12 1.94
C ARG A 140 -8.72 -17.30 0.69
N SER A 141 -9.38 -16.16 0.61
CA SER A 141 -9.09 -15.13 -0.40
C SER A 141 -7.59 -14.80 -0.43
N PHE A 142 -7.08 -14.47 -1.62
CA PHE A 142 -5.77 -13.88 -1.86
C PHE A 142 -5.43 -12.76 -0.87
N TYR A 143 -6.41 -11.92 -0.55
CA TYR A 143 -6.26 -10.79 0.38
C TYR A 143 -6.04 -11.19 1.84
N HIS A 144 -6.17 -12.48 2.15
CA HIS A 144 -5.88 -13.09 3.45
C HIS A 144 -4.56 -13.89 3.46
N HIS A 145 -3.74 -13.78 2.41
CA HIS A 145 -2.39 -14.33 2.32
C HIS A 145 -1.34 -13.21 2.31
N GLY A 146 -0.07 -13.59 2.50
CA GLY A 146 1.02 -12.64 2.70
C GLY A 146 1.09 -12.12 4.14
N ALA A 147 2.01 -11.20 4.41
CA ALA A 147 2.19 -10.62 5.74
C ALA A 147 0.99 -9.75 6.15
N SER A 148 0.61 -8.80 5.30
CA SER A 148 -0.53 -7.92 5.56
C SER A 148 -1.85 -8.67 5.57
N GLY A 149 -2.06 -9.58 4.61
CA GLY A 149 -3.29 -10.38 4.53
C GLY A 149 -3.47 -11.35 5.69
N ALA A 150 -2.39 -11.95 6.22
CA ALA A 150 -2.48 -12.78 7.41
C ALA A 150 -2.90 -11.98 8.66
N ALA A 151 -2.42 -10.74 8.79
CA ALA A 151 -2.84 -9.84 9.86
C ALA A 151 -4.32 -9.45 9.71
N ALA A 152 -4.75 -9.06 8.51
CA ALA A 152 -6.15 -8.76 8.19
C ALA A 152 -7.06 -9.96 8.46
N PHE A 153 -6.65 -11.16 8.06
CA PHE A 153 -7.42 -12.39 8.30
C PHE A 153 -7.56 -12.71 9.78
N LEU A 154 -6.47 -12.63 10.56
CA LEU A 154 -6.52 -12.86 12.00
C LEU A 154 -7.48 -11.88 12.65
N PHE A 155 -7.39 -10.61 12.25
CA PHE A 155 -8.23 -9.54 12.76
C PHE A 155 -9.72 -9.78 12.45
N THR A 156 -10.09 -10.02 11.19
CA THR A 156 -11.49 -10.27 10.79
C THR A 156 -12.04 -11.56 11.37
N ARG A 157 -11.25 -12.65 11.45
CA ARG A 157 -11.66 -13.90 12.10
C ARG A 157 -11.90 -13.71 13.59
N LEU A 158 -10.97 -13.08 14.30
CA LEU A 158 -11.04 -12.87 15.73
C LEU A 158 -12.26 -12.01 16.08
N LEU A 159 -12.43 -10.91 15.36
CA LEU A 159 -13.57 -10.02 15.52
C LEU A 159 -14.89 -10.73 15.19
N GLY A 160 -14.96 -11.45 14.07
CA GLY A 160 -16.15 -12.17 13.66
C GLY A 160 -16.53 -13.29 14.64
N LEU A 161 -15.58 -14.02 15.22
CA LEU A 161 -15.87 -15.13 16.14
C LEU A 161 -16.30 -14.63 17.53
N LEU A 162 -15.67 -13.56 18.02
CA LEU A 162 -15.89 -13.06 19.37
C LEU A 162 -17.09 -12.09 19.45
N LYS A 163 -17.48 -11.46 18.34
CA LYS A 163 -18.41 -10.32 18.35
C LYS A 163 -19.47 -10.42 17.24
N PRO A 164 -20.54 -11.22 17.41
CA PRO A 164 -21.58 -11.42 16.40
C PRO A 164 -22.26 -10.12 15.93
N GLY A 165 -22.41 -9.13 16.83
CA GLY A 165 -22.98 -7.81 16.49
C GLY A 165 -22.19 -7.08 15.40
N LEU A 166 -20.85 -7.23 15.39
CA LEU A 166 -20.01 -6.63 14.36
C LEU A 166 -20.29 -7.19 12.97
N ARG A 167 -20.60 -8.49 12.86
CA ARG A 167 -20.93 -9.12 11.57
C ARG A 167 -22.19 -8.52 10.93
N ARG A 168 -23.11 -7.97 11.75
CA ARG A 168 -24.34 -7.35 11.27
C ARG A 168 -24.13 -5.90 10.84
N GLU A 169 -23.34 -5.14 11.59
CA GLU A 169 -23.16 -3.70 11.31
C GLU A 169 -22.10 -3.45 10.24
N LEU A 170 -21.13 -4.35 10.04
CA LEU A 170 -20.07 -4.17 9.04
C LEU A 170 -20.59 -4.05 7.59
N PRO A 171 -21.54 -4.88 7.11
CA PRO A 171 -22.16 -4.67 5.80
C PRO A 171 -22.90 -3.33 5.69
N ARG A 172 -23.55 -2.87 6.78
CA ARG A 172 -24.24 -1.57 6.80
C ARG A 172 -23.26 -0.41 6.70
N LEU A 173 -22.14 -0.49 7.43
CA LEU A 173 -21.06 0.49 7.37
C LEU A 173 -20.47 0.59 5.95
N LEU A 174 -20.25 -0.54 5.29
CA LEU A 174 -19.69 -0.60 3.93
C LEU A 174 -20.68 -0.25 2.82
N ALA A 175 -21.98 -0.26 3.11
CA ALA A 175 -23.06 0.04 2.17
C ALA A 175 -23.81 1.34 2.49
N ALA A 176 -23.35 2.10 3.49
CA ALA A 176 -23.98 3.33 3.92
C ALA A 176 -24.08 4.32 2.76
N GLY A 177 -25.28 4.86 2.53
CA GLY A 177 -25.55 5.80 1.43
C GLY A 177 -25.09 7.23 1.74
N ASP A 178 -24.92 7.57 3.01
CA ASP A 178 -24.46 8.87 3.47
C ASP A 178 -23.63 8.77 4.77
N LEU A 179 -22.95 9.86 5.13
CA LEU A 179 -22.10 9.92 6.32
C LEU A 179 -22.90 9.81 7.63
N ALA A 180 -24.19 10.18 7.66
CA ALA A 180 -24.99 10.08 8.87
C ALA A 180 -25.35 8.62 9.18
N GLU A 181 -25.73 7.83 8.17
CA GLU A 181 -25.91 6.38 8.27
C GLU A 181 -24.60 5.70 8.63
N GLN A 182 -23.50 6.08 7.98
CA GLN A 182 -22.17 5.55 8.26
C GLN A 182 -21.75 5.78 9.72
N ARG A 183 -21.96 6.99 10.25
CA ARG A 183 -21.69 7.33 11.65
C ARG A 183 -22.52 6.49 12.61
N ARG A 184 -23.83 6.33 12.36
CA ARG A 184 -24.70 5.47 13.18
C ARG A 184 -24.23 4.01 13.18
N ALA A 185 -23.84 3.48 12.01
CA ALA A 185 -23.31 2.14 11.90
C ALA A 185 -21.97 2.00 12.66
N PHE A 186 -21.07 2.97 12.51
CA PHE A 186 -19.78 2.96 13.20
C PHE A 186 -19.91 3.10 14.72
N ASP A 187 -20.86 3.90 15.22
CA ASP A 187 -21.11 4.05 16.66
C ASP A 187 -21.59 2.74 17.32
N ALA A 188 -22.26 1.87 16.56
CA ALA A 188 -22.60 0.53 17.02
C ALA A 188 -21.40 -0.45 16.97
N VAL A 189 -20.43 -0.19 16.09
CA VAL A 189 -19.21 -0.99 15.89
C VAL A 189 -18.11 -0.61 16.88
N GLU A 190 -17.93 0.68 17.14
CA GLU A 190 -16.78 1.22 17.85
C GLU A 190 -16.60 0.64 19.27
N PRO A 191 -17.63 0.57 20.14
CA PRO A 191 -17.46 0.02 21.49
C PRO A 191 -17.07 -1.46 21.48
N VAL A 192 -17.59 -2.19 20.49
CA VAL A 192 -17.31 -3.60 20.26
C VAL A 192 -15.89 -3.76 19.72
N PHE A 193 -15.43 -2.83 18.89
CA PHE A 193 -14.07 -2.80 18.35
C PHE A 193 -13.03 -2.52 19.45
N TRP A 194 -13.32 -1.60 20.39
CA TRP A 194 -12.41 -1.13 21.45
C TRP A 194 -12.58 -1.80 22.83
N ASP A 195 -12.81 -3.11 22.85
CA ASP A 195 -12.85 -3.91 24.09
C ASP A 195 -11.45 -4.17 24.68
N ARG A 196 -11.37 -4.79 25.87
CA ARG A 196 -10.08 -5.05 26.57
C ARG A 196 -9.04 -5.78 25.72
N LEU A 197 -9.47 -6.65 24.80
CA LEU A 197 -8.57 -7.42 23.92
C LEU A 197 -7.97 -6.54 22.81
N SER A 198 -8.79 -5.69 22.18
CA SER A 198 -8.32 -4.76 21.17
C SER A 198 -7.37 -3.70 21.73
N ARG A 199 -7.65 -3.18 22.94
CA ARG A 199 -6.75 -2.24 23.65
C ARG A 199 -5.40 -2.89 23.92
N TRP A 200 -5.41 -4.15 24.33
CA TRP A 200 -4.18 -4.91 24.52
C TRP A 200 -3.41 -5.17 23.21
N LEU A 201 -4.11 -5.36 22.08
CA LEU A 201 -3.46 -5.48 20.76
C LEU A 201 -2.84 -4.15 20.31
N VAL A 202 -3.55 -3.03 20.47
CA VAL A 202 -3.06 -1.69 20.09
C VAL A 202 -1.92 -1.22 20.99
N ALA A 203 -1.91 -1.63 22.26
CA ALA A 203 -0.82 -1.37 23.19
C ALA A 203 0.51 -2.11 22.84
N ARG A 204 0.55 -2.94 21.78
CA ARG A 204 1.77 -3.64 21.34
C ARG A 204 2.52 -2.85 20.25
N PRO A 205 3.73 -2.31 20.54
CA PRO A 205 4.50 -1.54 19.56
C PRO A 205 4.84 -2.29 18.27
N ALA A 206 4.93 -3.62 18.33
CA ALA A 206 5.16 -4.46 17.15
C ALA A 206 3.95 -4.49 16.19
N LEU A 207 2.71 -4.40 16.71
CA LEU A 207 1.50 -4.28 15.90
C LEU A 207 1.36 -2.87 15.32
N MET A 208 1.77 -1.84 16.07
CA MET A 208 1.72 -0.45 15.58
C MET A 208 2.76 -0.16 14.49
N ALA A 209 3.93 -0.78 14.59
CA ALA A 209 4.91 -0.74 13.50
C ALA A 209 4.37 -1.42 12.23
N LEU A 210 3.48 -2.42 12.34
CA LEU A 210 2.80 -3.05 11.20
C LEU A 210 1.64 -2.20 10.65
N LEU A 211 1.13 -1.23 11.42
CA LEU A 211 0.11 -0.26 11.01
C LEU A 211 0.72 1.08 10.57
N GLY A 212 2.05 1.13 10.36
CA GLY A 212 2.71 2.34 9.88
C GLY A 212 2.86 3.45 10.93
N VAL A 213 3.03 3.11 12.22
CA VAL A 213 3.41 4.10 13.25
C VAL A 213 4.89 3.88 13.63
N PRO A 214 5.80 4.86 13.42
CA PRO A 214 7.23 4.68 13.68
C PRO A 214 7.48 4.53 15.17
N ARG A 215 8.40 3.63 15.56
CA ARG A 215 8.74 3.40 16.97
C ARG A 215 9.16 4.67 17.75
N PRO A 216 9.97 5.60 17.19
CA PRO A 216 10.31 6.85 17.88
C PRO A 216 9.08 7.71 18.16
N GLN A 217 8.10 7.66 17.26
CA GLN A 217 6.87 8.43 17.35
C GLN A 217 5.82 7.79 18.26
N ILE A 218 5.83 6.46 18.44
CA ILE A 218 5.00 5.78 19.43
C ILE A 218 5.26 6.35 20.84
N ALA A 219 6.52 6.63 21.17
CA ALA A 219 6.87 7.24 22.46
C ALA A 219 6.34 8.69 22.54
N LEU A 220 6.55 9.48 21.49
CA LEU A 220 6.05 10.86 21.41
C LEU A 220 4.52 10.91 21.54
N ILE A 221 3.79 10.12 20.76
CA ILE A 221 2.31 10.04 20.77
C ILE A 221 1.79 9.55 22.13
N ARG A 222 2.45 8.55 22.74
CA ARG A 222 2.05 8.06 24.05
C ARG A 222 2.15 9.15 25.12
N ASP A 223 3.16 10.01 25.00
CA ASP A 223 3.47 11.01 26.02
C ASP A 223 2.80 12.38 25.73
N SER A 224 2.38 12.67 24.48
CA SER A 224 1.75 13.94 24.07
C SER A 224 0.25 13.88 23.78
N HIS A 225 -0.29 12.71 23.40
CA HIS A 225 -1.71 12.57 23.11
C HIS A 225 -2.51 12.30 24.39
N PRO A 226 -3.63 13.01 24.69
CA PRO A 226 -4.39 12.85 25.93
C PRO A 226 -4.88 11.40 26.19
N GLY A 227 -5.15 10.64 25.12
CA GLY A 227 -5.52 9.22 25.18
C GLY A 227 -4.37 8.24 24.92
N GLY A 228 -3.13 8.72 24.89
CA GLY A 228 -1.96 7.97 24.46
C GLY A 228 -2.10 7.35 23.07
N LEU A 229 -1.34 6.28 22.81
CA LEU A 229 -1.34 5.55 21.54
C LEU A 229 -2.70 4.95 21.18
N GLU A 230 -3.46 4.47 22.17
CA GLU A 230 -4.82 3.96 21.94
C GLU A 230 -5.74 5.06 21.43
N GLY A 231 -5.75 6.22 22.10
CA GLY A 231 -6.57 7.36 21.70
C GLY A 231 -6.25 7.82 20.28
N PHE A 232 -4.97 7.90 19.93
CA PHE A 232 -4.53 8.29 18.59
C PHE A 232 -5.01 7.32 17.51
N VAL A 233 -4.83 6.00 17.72
CA VAL A 233 -5.28 4.99 16.75
C VAL A 233 -6.80 4.98 16.66
N ARG A 234 -7.50 5.14 17.79
CA ARG A 234 -8.96 5.24 17.82
C ARG A 234 -9.47 6.43 17.05
N GLU A 235 -8.86 7.60 17.21
CA GLU A 235 -9.21 8.80 16.46
C GLU A 235 -8.98 8.61 14.95
N LYS A 236 -7.83 8.06 14.55
CA LYS A 236 -7.55 7.75 13.13
C LYS A 236 -8.58 6.78 12.52
N VAL A 237 -8.87 5.68 13.21
CA VAL A 237 -9.88 4.72 12.76
C VAL A 237 -11.25 5.39 12.68
N ARG A 238 -11.66 6.11 13.73
CA ARG A 238 -12.94 6.82 13.74
C ARG A 238 -13.04 7.79 12.58
N ARG A 239 -11.99 8.57 12.31
CA ARG A 239 -11.93 9.52 11.20
C ARG A 239 -12.19 8.82 9.86
N VAL A 240 -11.43 7.78 9.54
CA VAL A 240 -11.59 7.04 8.28
C VAL A 240 -13.00 6.47 8.13
N PHE A 241 -13.55 5.89 9.20
CA PHE A 241 -14.85 5.24 9.17
C PHE A 241 -16.04 6.19 9.38
N THR A 242 -15.85 7.50 9.59
CA THR A 242 -16.96 8.46 9.86
C THR A 242 -16.89 9.77 9.07
N GLU A 243 -15.74 10.09 8.49
CA GLU A 243 -15.52 11.32 7.72
C GLU A 243 -15.27 11.05 6.24
N THR A 244 -14.76 9.86 5.90
CA THR A 244 -14.56 9.44 4.51
C THR A 244 -15.62 8.43 4.09
N ALA A 245 -16.15 8.55 2.86
CA ALA A 245 -17.21 7.68 2.38
C ALA A 245 -16.74 6.21 2.27
N MET A 246 -17.24 5.35 3.15
CA MET A 246 -16.90 3.93 3.19
C MET A 246 -17.44 3.15 1.99
N ALA A 247 -18.50 3.64 1.35
CA ALA A 247 -19.01 3.10 0.10
C ALA A 247 -17.94 3.10 -1.00
N GLU A 248 -17.06 4.11 -1.02
CA GLU A 248 -15.96 4.27 -1.99
C GLU A 248 -14.60 3.75 -1.48
N ASN A 249 -14.54 3.24 -0.24
CA ASN A 249 -13.29 2.89 0.42
C ASN A 249 -12.92 1.41 0.20
N TYR A 250 -12.34 1.13 -0.96
CA TYR A 250 -11.97 -0.24 -1.33
C TYR A 250 -10.82 -0.82 -0.49
N PHE A 251 -9.94 0.02 0.06
CA PHE A 251 -8.78 -0.38 0.88
C PHE A 251 -9.21 -1.15 2.12
N TRP A 252 -10.15 -0.58 2.86
CA TRP A 252 -10.70 -1.24 4.04
C TRP A 252 -11.67 -2.36 3.67
N ARG A 253 -12.49 -2.15 2.63
CA ARG A 253 -13.44 -3.17 2.15
C ARG A 253 -12.74 -4.51 1.91
N VAL A 254 -11.65 -4.52 1.15
CA VAL A 254 -11.02 -5.77 0.71
C VAL A 254 -10.44 -6.58 1.87
N TYR A 255 -9.91 -5.93 2.91
CA TYR A 255 -9.45 -6.63 4.12
C TYR A 255 -10.58 -7.07 5.03
N LEU A 256 -11.72 -6.39 4.99
CA LEU A 256 -12.90 -6.73 5.77
C LEU A 256 -13.71 -7.88 5.16
N THR A 257 -13.76 -7.96 3.83
CA THR A 257 -14.60 -8.92 3.10
C THR A 257 -13.80 -10.01 2.38
N GLY A 258 -12.50 -9.80 2.19
CA GLY A 258 -11.63 -10.62 1.34
C GLY A 258 -11.84 -10.40 -0.16
N ARG A 259 -12.60 -9.38 -0.60
CA ARG A 259 -12.86 -9.11 -2.02
C ARG A 259 -13.30 -7.67 -2.27
N TYR A 260 -13.06 -7.16 -3.46
CA TYR A 260 -13.66 -5.90 -3.89
C TYR A 260 -15.12 -6.10 -4.33
N ALA A 261 -15.84 -4.98 -4.46
CA ALA A 261 -17.09 -4.93 -5.23
C ALA A 261 -16.78 -4.37 -6.62
N LEU A 262 -17.62 -4.65 -7.62
CA LEU A 262 -17.43 -4.10 -8.97
C LEU A 262 -17.40 -2.57 -8.95
N GLU A 263 -18.27 -1.97 -8.15
CA GLU A 263 -18.43 -0.52 -7.99
C GLU A 263 -17.41 0.09 -7.01
N CYS A 264 -16.69 -0.75 -6.25
CA CYS A 264 -15.74 -0.31 -5.22
C CYS A 264 -14.48 -1.19 -5.28
N CYS A 265 -13.65 -0.90 -6.29
CA CYS A 265 -12.35 -1.50 -6.55
C CYS A 265 -11.35 -0.43 -7.05
N PRO A 266 -10.03 -0.70 -7.02
CA PRO A 266 -9.02 0.13 -7.67
C PRO A 266 -9.34 0.42 -9.14
N GLU A 267 -8.85 1.54 -9.69
CA GLU A 267 -9.18 1.92 -11.07
C GLU A 267 -8.69 0.88 -12.08
N TYR A 268 -7.52 0.27 -11.86
CA TYR A 268 -7.01 -0.81 -12.71
C TYR A 268 -7.92 -2.05 -12.77
N LEU A 269 -8.82 -2.23 -11.80
CA LEU A 269 -9.78 -3.34 -11.77
C LEU A 269 -11.17 -2.98 -12.30
N LYS A 270 -11.36 -1.78 -12.86
CA LYS A 270 -12.61 -1.43 -13.54
C LYS A 270 -12.56 -1.86 -15.00
N GLU A 271 -13.65 -2.46 -15.49
CA GLU A 271 -13.74 -3.01 -16.84
C GLU A 271 -13.44 -1.95 -17.92
N GLN A 272 -13.96 -0.74 -17.75
CA GLN A 272 -13.74 0.40 -18.65
C GLN A 272 -12.25 0.78 -18.83
N HIS A 273 -11.38 0.39 -17.90
CA HIS A 273 -9.95 0.70 -17.93
C HIS A 273 -9.09 -0.46 -18.43
N PHE A 274 -9.68 -1.64 -18.64
CA PHE A 274 -8.95 -2.86 -18.97
C PHE A 274 -8.13 -2.72 -20.27
N GLU A 275 -8.76 -2.20 -21.31
CA GLU A 275 -8.14 -2.04 -22.64
C GLU A 275 -7.05 -0.97 -22.66
N THR A 276 -7.31 0.19 -22.04
CA THR A 276 -6.33 1.28 -21.93
C THR A 276 -5.06 0.83 -21.21
N ILE A 277 -5.20 0.10 -20.10
CA ILE A 277 -4.04 -0.42 -19.38
C ILE A 277 -3.31 -1.47 -20.20
N ARG A 278 -4.05 -2.36 -20.87
CA ARG A 278 -3.46 -3.40 -21.74
C ARG A 278 -2.60 -2.80 -22.85
N GLU A 279 -3.08 -1.76 -23.52
CA GLU A 279 -2.35 -1.06 -24.58
C GLU A 279 -1.08 -0.37 -24.08
N ARG A 280 -1.12 0.18 -22.86
CA ARG A 280 -0.02 0.93 -22.25
C ARG A 280 0.93 0.08 -21.42
N LEU A 281 0.65 -1.21 -21.24
CA LEU A 281 1.39 -2.09 -20.34
C LEU A 281 2.87 -2.27 -20.70
N GLY A 282 3.22 -2.05 -21.97
CA GLY A 282 4.61 -2.05 -22.46
C GLY A 282 5.48 -0.94 -21.83
N ARG A 283 4.87 0.10 -21.26
CA ARG A 283 5.55 1.22 -20.60
C ARG A 283 5.89 0.93 -19.13
N LEU A 284 5.34 -0.14 -18.57
CA LEU A 284 5.59 -0.57 -17.20
C LEU A 284 6.71 -1.62 -17.15
N THR A 285 7.72 -1.40 -16.32
CA THR A 285 8.84 -2.35 -16.13
C THR A 285 9.04 -2.68 -14.64
N THR A 286 9.55 -3.87 -14.34
CA THR A 286 9.82 -4.33 -12.96
C THR A 286 11.31 -4.51 -12.73
N HIS A 287 11.78 -4.04 -11.58
CA HIS A 287 13.19 -4.07 -11.18
C HIS A 287 13.30 -4.55 -9.74
N THR A 288 13.93 -5.71 -9.53
CA THR A 288 14.21 -6.21 -8.17
C THR A 288 15.54 -5.61 -7.71
N ASP A 289 15.47 -4.53 -6.95
CA ASP A 289 16.63 -3.75 -6.54
C ASP A 289 16.30 -2.78 -5.39
N SER A 290 17.32 -2.16 -4.79
CA SER A 290 17.10 -0.91 -4.05
C SER A 290 16.84 0.23 -5.02
N LEU A 291 16.15 1.29 -4.57
CA LEU A 291 15.99 2.50 -5.39
C LEU A 291 17.35 3.08 -5.79
N SER A 292 18.28 3.16 -4.84
CA SER A 292 19.66 3.56 -5.10
C SER A 292 20.36 2.68 -6.14
N GLY A 293 20.25 1.36 -6.03
CA GLY A 293 20.84 0.42 -6.99
C GLY A 293 20.26 0.59 -8.39
N PHE A 294 18.95 0.83 -8.46
CA PHE A 294 18.24 0.98 -9.72
C PHE A 294 18.70 2.24 -10.43
N LEU A 295 18.70 3.39 -9.73
CA LEU A 295 19.15 4.67 -10.27
C LEU A 295 20.64 4.65 -10.65
N ALA A 296 21.46 3.82 -9.98
CA ALA A 296 22.85 3.59 -10.37
C ALA A 296 23.00 2.90 -11.73
N ARG A 297 22.16 1.89 -12.00
CA ARG A 297 22.23 1.05 -13.20
C ARG A 297 21.42 1.61 -14.37
N HIS A 298 20.39 2.37 -14.06
CA HIS A 298 19.47 2.99 -15.00
C HIS A 298 19.42 4.50 -14.74
N PRO A 299 20.54 5.23 -14.94
CA PRO A 299 20.49 6.68 -14.86
C PRO A 299 19.62 7.21 -16.01
N GLY A 300 18.77 8.18 -15.72
CA GLY A 300 17.93 8.82 -16.73
C GLY A 300 17.18 9.98 -16.11
N PRO A 301 16.74 10.98 -16.88
CA PRO A 301 16.01 12.12 -16.34
C PRO A 301 14.57 11.70 -16.01
N TYR A 302 14.37 11.15 -14.82
CA TYR A 302 13.05 10.82 -14.31
C TYR A 302 12.34 12.09 -13.86
N SER A 303 11.10 12.28 -14.31
CA SER A 303 10.29 13.44 -13.94
C SER A 303 9.47 13.23 -12.68
N HIS A 304 9.29 11.97 -12.26
CA HIS A 304 8.49 11.65 -11.07
C HIS A 304 9.13 10.54 -10.26
N PHE A 305 9.20 10.74 -8.94
CA PHE A 305 9.60 9.74 -7.97
C PHE A 305 8.46 9.55 -6.96
N VAL A 306 7.96 8.33 -6.85
CA VAL A 306 6.89 7.97 -5.90
C VAL A 306 7.49 7.08 -4.83
N LEU A 307 7.76 7.68 -3.68
CA LEU A 307 8.42 7.09 -2.52
C LEU A 307 7.41 6.78 -1.42
N LEU A 308 7.77 5.84 -0.55
CA LEU A 308 6.98 5.41 0.59
C LEU A 308 7.71 5.72 1.91
N ASP A 309 7.21 5.17 3.01
CA ASP A 309 7.76 5.29 4.36
C ASP A 309 9.07 4.52 4.58
N HIS A 310 9.63 3.87 3.55
CA HIS A 310 10.95 3.23 3.66
C HIS A 310 12.04 4.23 4.06
N GLN A 311 11.87 5.51 3.72
CA GLN A 311 12.74 6.59 4.15
C GLN A 311 12.72 6.81 5.67
N ASP A 312 11.59 6.60 6.35
CA ASP A 312 11.52 6.67 7.82
C ASP A 312 12.40 5.58 8.45
N TRP A 313 12.43 4.39 7.83
CA TRP A 313 13.29 3.31 8.28
C TRP A 313 14.77 3.67 8.08
N LEU A 314 15.13 4.14 6.89
CA LEU A 314 16.51 4.53 6.56
C LEU A 314 16.98 5.69 7.46
N ALA A 315 16.17 6.72 7.69
CA ALA A 315 16.51 7.85 8.55
C ALA A 315 16.90 7.42 9.98
N ASN A 316 16.29 6.35 10.49
CA ASN A 316 16.55 5.84 11.84
C ASN A 316 17.62 4.74 11.91
N HIS A 317 17.87 4.01 10.82
CA HIS A 317 18.71 2.80 10.84
C HIS A 317 19.96 2.92 9.96
N ASP A 318 19.88 3.63 8.84
CA ASP A 318 20.96 3.82 7.88
C ASP A 318 20.88 5.21 7.20
N PRO A 319 21.25 6.29 7.92
CA PRO A 319 21.22 7.66 7.38
C PRO A 319 22.18 7.86 6.19
N ALA A 320 23.24 7.06 6.11
CA ALA A 320 24.20 7.12 5.01
C ALA A 320 23.57 6.59 3.72
N ALA A 321 22.87 5.45 3.77
CA ALA A 321 22.10 4.94 2.64
C ALA A 321 20.97 5.89 2.23
N LEU A 322 20.31 6.56 3.19
CA LEU A 322 19.31 7.59 2.88
C LEU A 322 19.93 8.77 2.13
N ALA A 323 21.08 9.26 2.58
CA ALA A 323 21.78 10.36 1.91
C ALA A 323 22.22 9.96 0.49
N GLU A 324 22.73 8.74 0.32
CA GLU A 324 23.07 8.18 -1.00
C GLU A 324 21.85 8.11 -1.92
N GLU A 325 20.70 7.65 -1.42
CA GLU A 325 19.46 7.57 -2.18
C GLU A 325 19.02 8.94 -2.70
N TRP A 326 19.07 9.97 -1.84
CA TRP A 326 18.77 11.34 -2.24
C TRP A 326 19.73 11.89 -3.28
N GLU A 327 21.04 11.66 -3.14
CA GLU A 327 22.00 12.08 -4.17
C GLU A 327 21.75 11.38 -5.52
N ARG A 328 21.35 10.11 -5.51
CA ARG A 328 20.99 9.38 -6.73
C ARG A 328 19.68 9.88 -7.35
N ILE A 329 18.69 10.22 -6.54
CA ILE A 329 17.45 10.87 -6.99
C ILE A 329 17.81 12.16 -7.71
N PHE A 330 18.62 13.04 -7.09
CA PHE A 330 18.99 14.30 -7.72
C PHE A 330 19.83 14.11 -8.99
N ALA A 331 20.75 13.15 -9.01
CA ALA A 331 21.56 12.85 -10.20
C ALA A 331 20.73 12.32 -11.37
N SER A 332 19.55 11.75 -11.09
CA SER A 332 18.64 11.17 -12.08
C SER A 332 17.35 11.99 -12.23
N ALA A 333 17.24 13.16 -11.61
CA ALA A 333 16.05 13.99 -11.70
C ALA A 333 16.07 14.80 -13.00
N ALA A 334 14.97 14.79 -13.75
CA ALA A 334 14.72 15.83 -14.74
C ALA A 334 14.57 17.20 -14.04
N PRO A 335 14.84 18.32 -14.75
CA PRO A 335 14.49 19.64 -14.22
C PRO A 335 13.02 19.71 -13.82
N GLY A 336 12.74 20.19 -12.60
CA GLY A 336 11.38 20.26 -12.07
C GLY A 336 10.75 18.90 -11.71
N ALA A 337 11.56 17.84 -11.54
CA ALA A 337 11.06 16.53 -11.14
C ALA A 337 10.26 16.61 -9.84
N LYS A 338 9.14 15.89 -9.80
CA LYS A 338 8.25 15.80 -8.64
C LYS A 338 8.61 14.58 -7.81
N VAL A 339 8.72 14.76 -6.50
CA VAL A 339 8.95 13.68 -5.53
C VAL A 339 7.74 13.63 -4.59
N LEU A 340 6.94 12.57 -4.71
CA LEU A 340 5.85 12.27 -3.79
C LEU A 340 6.37 11.35 -2.69
N MET A 341 6.24 11.77 -1.44
CA MET A 341 6.75 11.08 -0.28
C MET A 341 5.62 10.86 0.72
N ARG A 342 5.73 9.77 1.47
CA ARG A 342 4.85 9.49 2.61
C ARG A 342 5.70 9.15 3.81
N SER A 343 5.22 9.56 4.96
CA SER A 343 5.84 9.25 6.22
C SER A 343 4.79 8.77 7.19
N ALA A 344 5.19 7.81 7.99
CA ALA A 344 4.50 7.42 9.19
C ALA A 344 4.57 8.55 10.25
N GLY A 345 5.53 9.47 10.10
CA GLY A 345 5.67 10.76 10.78
C GLY A 345 4.69 11.86 10.35
N LEU A 346 4.64 12.98 11.09
CA LEU A 346 3.74 14.12 10.81
C LEU A 346 4.39 15.23 9.99
N ASP A 347 5.70 15.17 9.80
CA ASP A 347 6.49 16.21 9.12
C ASP A 347 7.55 15.59 8.19
N VAL A 348 8.39 16.44 7.61
CA VAL A 348 9.47 16.05 6.67
C VAL A 348 10.81 15.82 7.35
N SER A 349 10.86 15.62 8.68
CA SER A 349 12.12 15.45 9.42
C SER A 349 12.90 14.21 9.02
N PHE A 350 12.24 13.22 8.41
CA PHE A 350 12.88 12.04 7.82
C PHE A 350 13.75 12.38 6.60
N VAL A 351 13.54 13.52 5.93
CA VAL A 351 14.34 13.94 4.78
C VAL A 351 15.64 14.63 5.25
N PRO A 352 16.82 14.18 4.79
CA PRO A 352 18.09 14.81 5.16
C PRO A 352 18.10 16.32 4.89
N GLU A 353 18.70 17.10 5.79
CA GLU A 353 18.73 18.57 5.65
C GLU A 353 19.33 19.02 4.31
N ALA A 354 20.41 18.37 3.87
CA ALA A 354 21.04 18.65 2.57
C ALA A 354 20.06 18.44 1.39
N ALA A 355 19.22 17.41 1.45
CA ALA A 355 18.19 17.17 0.45
C ALA A 355 17.05 18.20 0.55
N ARG A 356 16.60 18.53 1.76
CA ARG A 356 15.54 19.55 1.97
C ARG A 356 15.90 20.91 1.37
N ARG A 357 17.17 21.30 1.37
CA ARG A 357 17.63 22.57 0.76
C ARG A 357 17.52 22.60 -0.78
N ARG A 358 17.35 21.44 -1.42
CA ARG A 358 17.25 21.26 -2.87
C ARG A 358 15.80 20.96 -3.32
N LEU A 359 14.85 21.09 -2.40
CA LEU A 359 13.45 20.72 -2.60
C LEU A 359 12.54 21.89 -2.25
N THR A 360 11.59 22.16 -3.12
CA THR A 360 10.48 23.08 -2.84
C THR A 360 9.26 22.25 -2.46
N PHE A 361 8.74 22.42 -1.24
CA PHE A 361 7.57 21.68 -0.73
C PHE A 361 6.27 22.46 -0.96
N PHE A 362 5.15 21.74 -1.05
CA PHE A 362 3.81 22.30 -1.29
C PHE A 362 2.79 21.86 -0.23
N PRO A 363 3.00 22.21 1.06
CA PRO A 363 2.17 21.73 2.17
C PRO A 363 0.69 22.10 2.04
N GLU A 364 0.39 23.28 1.48
CA GLU A 364 -0.99 23.77 1.32
C GLU A 364 -1.84 22.84 0.45
N VAL A 365 -1.21 22.23 -0.57
CA VAL A 365 -1.86 21.27 -1.45
C VAL A 365 -1.87 19.87 -0.83
N THR A 366 -0.74 19.45 -0.24
CA THR A 366 -0.60 18.08 0.23
C THR A 366 -1.37 17.81 1.50
N GLU A 367 -1.45 18.76 2.43
CA GLU A 367 -2.24 18.64 3.67
C GLU A 367 -3.74 18.58 3.36
N ALA A 368 -4.22 19.44 2.46
CA ALA A 368 -5.62 19.44 2.04
C ALA A 368 -6.03 18.12 1.38
N LEU A 369 -5.15 17.53 0.56
CA LEU A 369 -5.41 16.23 -0.06
C LEU A 369 -5.26 15.07 0.92
N HIS A 370 -4.26 15.10 1.79
CA HIS A 370 -4.08 14.08 2.83
C HIS A 370 -5.28 14.04 3.79
N ALA A 371 -5.94 15.18 4.02
CA ALA A 371 -7.12 15.25 4.88
C ALA A 371 -8.34 14.45 4.36
N VAL A 372 -8.38 14.15 3.05
CA VAL A 372 -9.44 13.34 2.42
C VAL A 372 -8.95 11.95 2.00
N ASP A 373 -7.79 11.52 2.50
CA ASP A 373 -7.26 10.18 2.26
C ASP A 373 -8.24 9.10 2.75
N ARG A 374 -8.45 8.10 1.91
CA ARG A 374 -9.35 6.97 2.20
C ARG A 374 -8.68 5.91 3.07
N VAL A 375 -7.35 5.94 3.19
CA VAL A 375 -6.60 4.87 3.84
C VAL A 375 -6.39 5.14 5.33
N GLY A 376 -5.81 6.29 5.66
CA GLY A 376 -5.54 6.75 7.03
C GLY A 376 -4.32 6.09 7.70
N THR A 377 -3.47 5.38 6.95
CA THR A 377 -2.27 4.71 7.48
C THR A 377 -1.13 5.68 7.75
N TYR A 378 -0.75 6.47 6.74
CA TYR A 378 0.37 7.41 6.85
C TYR A 378 0.07 8.55 7.82
N GLY A 379 1.11 9.07 8.48
CA GLY A 379 1.03 10.25 9.34
C GLY A 379 1.04 11.54 8.53
N SER A 380 1.71 11.53 7.38
CA SER A 380 1.77 12.68 6.47
C SER A 380 2.10 12.24 5.04
N GLN A 381 1.76 13.12 4.09
CA GLN A 381 2.07 13.01 2.66
C GLN A 381 2.63 14.34 2.18
N HIS A 382 3.71 14.29 1.41
CA HIS A 382 4.45 15.47 0.97
C HIS A 382 4.75 15.38 -0.52
N LEU A 383 4.47 16.45 -1.24
CA LEU A 383 4.94 16.67 -2.60
C LEU A 383 6.06 17.70 -2.53
N ALA A 384 7.18 17.38 -3.17
CA ALA A 384 8.26 18.31 -3.40
C ALA A 384 8.65 18.37 -4.88
N VAL A 385 9.21 19.49 -5.31
CA VAL A 385 9.83 19.67 -6.63
C VAL A 385 11.32 19.89 -6.44
N VAL A 386 12.13 19.19 -7.24
CA VAL A 386 13.58 19.38 -7.29
C VAL A 386 13.87 20.77 -7.85
N ALA A 387 14.61 21.57 -7.08
CA ALA A 387 14.96 22.96 -7.36
C ALA A 387 15.97 23.12 -8.52
#